data_AF-A0A452ICU7-F1
#
_entry.id   AF-A0A452ICU7-F1
#
_cell.length_a   1.000
_cell.length_b   1.000
_cell.length_c   1.000
_cell.angle_alpha   90.00
_cell.angle_beta   90.00
_cell.angle_gamma   90.00
#
_symmetry.space_group_name_H-M   'P 1'
#
loop_
_entity.id
_entity.type
_entity.pdbx_description
1 polymer ?
#
loop_
_entity_poly.entity_id
_entity_poly.type
_entity_poly.pdbx_seq_one_letter_code
_entity_poly.pdbx_strand_id
1 'polypeptide(L)'
;MIIYLFIYFCFQVRAPSLADPNILVEDMLTPCSPGDPNAIEMTWMDVPGDKLLEPVVSMADMLRSLASTKPTVNEQDLEKLTKFTKDFGQEG
;
A
#
# COMPACT_ATOMS: atom_id res chain seq x y z
N MET A 1 0.36 -5.76 -5.46
CA MET A 1 1.13 -7.02 -5.29
C MET A 1 1.71 -7.13 -3.88
N ILE A 2 0.91 -6.84 -2.84
CA ILE A 2 1.34 -6.98 -1.43
C ILE A 2 0.67 -8.21 -0.81
N ILE A 3 -0.58 -8.51 -1.21
CA ILE A 3 -1.38 -9.64 -0.72
C ILE A 3 -0.87 -11.04 -1.16
N TYR A 4 -0.15 -11.17 -2.27
CA TYR A 4 0.33 -12.46 -2.77
C TYR A 4 1.46 -13.09 -1.93
N LEU A 5 2.02 -12.33 -0.99
CA LEU A 5 3.16 -12.78 -0.19
C LEU A 5 2.75 -13.40 1.15
N PHE A 6 1.47 -13.39 1.50
CA PHE A 6 1.00 -13.85 2.80
C PHE A 6 0.43 -15.27 2.72
N ILE A 7 0.97 -16.14 3.57
CA ILE A 7 0.61 -17.55 3.73
C ILE A 7 -0.38 -17.74 4.91
N TYR A 8 -0.53 -16.71 5.74
CA TYR A 8 -1.36 -16.74 6.94
C TYR A 8 -2.32 -15.57 6.95
N PHE A 9 -3.57 -15.85 7.32
CA PHE A 9 -4.62 -14.87 7.52
C PHE A 9 -5.22 -15.03 8.92
N CYS A 10 -5.53 -13.90 9.54
CA CYS A 10 -6.14 -13.85 10.84
C CYS A 10 -7.59 -13.42 10.73
N PHE A 11 -8.44 -14.08 11.49
CA PHE A 11 -9.84 -13.69 11.62
C PHE A 11 -9.94 -12.38 12.40
N GLN A 12 -10.42 -11.33 11.74
CA GLN A 12 -10.77 -10.06 12.35
C GLN A 12 -12.27 -10.00 12.59
N VAL A 13 -12.62 -9.82 13.85
CA VAL A 13 -14.00 -10.00 14.31
C VAL A 13 -14.90 -8.83 13.89
N ARG A 14 -14.38 -7.68 13.43
CA ARG A 14 -15.22 -6.52 13.05
C ARG A 14 -14.53 -5.61 12.03
N ALA A 15 -15.11 -5.46 10.84
CA ALA A 15 -14.80 -4.37 9.93
C ALA A 15 -16.06 -3.93 9.16
N PRO A 16 -16.07 -2.73 8.54
CA PRO A 16 -17.13 -2.34 7.62
C PRO A 16 -17.26 -3.32 6.45
N SER A 17 -18.49 -3.61 6.04
CA SER A 17 -18.76 -4.40 4.84
C SER A 17 -18.28 -3.65 3.60
N LEU A 18 -17.73 -4.40 2.62
CA LEU A 18 -17.38 -3.83 1.30
C LEU A 18 -18.61 -3.34 0.52
N ALA A 19 -19.79 -3.88 0.82
CA ALA A 19 -21.04 -3.50 0.15
C ALA A 19 -21.71 -2.27 0.79
N ASP A 20 -21.61 -2.11 2.11
CA ASP A 20 -22.15 -0.97 2.86
C ASP A 20 -21.26 -0.64 4.07
N PRO A 21 -20.55 0.50 4.05
CA PRO A 21 -19.65 0.89 5.14
C PRO A 21 -20.34 1.13 6.49
N ASN A 22 -21.67 1.27 6.53
CA ASN A 22 -22.41 1.47 7.78
C ASN A 22 -22.73 0.13 8.48
N ILE A 23 -22.52 -0.99 7.81
CA ILE A 23 -22.76 -2.34 8.34
C ILE A 23 -21.41 -2.93 8.76
N LEU A 24 -21.32 -3.32 10.03
CA LEU A 24 -20.16 -4.07 10.54
C LEU A 24 -20.38 -5.56 10.30
N VAL A 25 -19.39 -6.21 9.69
CA VAL A 25 -19.33 -7.65 9.48
C VAL A 25 -18.23 -8.25 10.34
N GLU A 26 -18.47 -9.48 10.82
CA GLU A 26 -17.61 -10.11 11.83
C GLU A 26 -16.70 -11.21 11.30
N ASP A 27 -16.69 -11.43 9.98
CA ASP A 27 -16.04 -12.55 9.32
C ASP A 27 -14.96 -12.14 8.32
N MET A 28 -14.27 -11.04 8.61
CA MET A 28 -13.22 -10.51 7.76
C MET A 28 -11.87 -11.19 8.03
N LEU A 29 -11.09 -11.38 6.98
CA LEU A 29 -9.78 -12.00 7.01
C LEU A 29 -8.73 -10.99 6.58
N THR A 30 -7.72 -10.79 7.42
CA THR A 30 -6.59 -9.91 7.11
C THR A 30 -5.28 -10.69 7.13
N PRO A 31 -4.32 -10.40 6.23
CA PRO A 31 -3.02 -11.06 6.28
C PRO A 31 -2.32 -10.84 7.63
N CYS A 32 -1.69 -11.87 8.17
CA CYS A 32 -1.02 -11.78 9.46
C CYS A 32 0.24 -12.67 9.55
N SER A 33 0.91 -12.64 10.70
CA SER A 33 2.13 -13.41 10.93
C SER A 33 1.79 -14.83 11.41
N PRO A 34 2.62 -15.84 11.12
CA PRO A 34 2.39 -17.21 11.60
C PRO A 34 2.38 -17.35 13.14
N GLY A 35 2.96 -16.39 13.86
CA GLY A 35 2.97 -16.38 15.33
C GLY A 35 1.73 -15.76 15.97
N ASP A 36 0.80 -15.21 15.18
CA ASP A 36 -0.40 -14.59 15.73
C ASP A 36 -1.38 -15.67 16.26
N PRO A 37 -2.02 -15.47 17.43
CA PRO A 37 -2.85 -16.50 18.07
C PRO A 37 -4.03 -17.02 17.23
N ASN A 38 -4.47 -16.23 16.25
CA ASN A 38 -5.59 -16.53 15.37
C ASN A 38 -5.15 -16.74 13.91
N ALA A 39 -3.85 -17.00 13.68
CA ALA A 39 -3.31 -17.22 12.35
C ALA A 39 -3.79 -18.57 11.81
N ILE A 40 -4.41 -18.53 10.63
CA ILE A 40 -4.82 -19.70 9.88
C ILE A 40 -3.97 -19.74 8.61
N GLU A 41 -3.34 -20.87 8.36
CA GLU A 41 -2.60 -21.09 7.12
C GLU A 41 -3.60 -21.20 5.96
N MET A 42 -3.58 -20.21 5.08
CA MET A 42 -4.38 -20.16 3.87
C MET A 42 -3.78 -19.14 2.91
N THR A 43 -3.92 -19.39 1.62
CA THR A 43 -3.43 -18.45 0.61
C THR A 43 -4.50 -17.42 0.29
N TRP A 44 -4.10 -16.32 -0.35
CA TRP A 44 -5.05 -15.33 -0.88
C TRP A 44 -6.14 -15.95 -1.78
N MET A 45 -5.85 -17.06 -2.46
CA MET A 45 -6.81 -17.73 -3.35
C MET A 45 -7.96 -18.40 -2.58
N ASP A 46 -7.75 -18.68 -1.30
CA ASP A 46 -8.72 -19.33 -0.42
C ASP A 46 -9.61 -18.30 0.31
N VAL A 47 -9.24 -17.01 0.26
CA VAL A 47 -9.98 -15.91 0.89
C VAL A 47 -11.14 -15.48 -0.01
N PRO A 48 -12.40 -15.49 0.47
CA PRO A 48 -13.51 -14.94 -0.29
C PRO A 48 -13.32 -13.44 -0.57
N GLY A 49 -13.64 -13.01 -1.80
CA GLY A 49 -13.37 -11.64 -2.24
C GLY A 49 -14.11 -10.56 -1.44
N ASP A 50 -15.25 -10.90 -0.82
CA ASP A 50 -16.03 -10.02 0.05
C ASP A 50 -15.58 -10.03 1.52
N LYS A 51 -14.62 -10.90 1.87
CA LYS A 51 -14.10 -11.10 3.23
C LYS A 51 -12.66 -10.66 3.40
N LEU A 52 -11.99 -10.21 2.34
CA LEU A 52 -10.64 -9.68 2.45
C LEU A 52 -10.68 -8.30 3.11
N LEU A 53 -9.94 -8.15 4.21
CA LEU A 53 -9.63 -6.87 4.82
C LEU A 53 -8.18 -6.51 4.53
N GLU A 54 -7.97 -5.60 3.58
CA GLU A 54 -6.65 -5.14 3.23
C GLU A 54 -5.96 -4.40 4.40
N PRO A 55 -4.66 -4.62 4.62
CA PRO A 55 -3.92 -3.87 5.62
C PRO A 55 -3.83 -2.39 5.23
N VAL A 56 -3.91 -1.52 6.23
CA VAL A 56 -3.77 -0.07 6.02
C VAL A 56 -2.33 0.27 5.67
N VAL A 57 -2.13 1.12 4.66
CA VAL A 57 -0.81 1.65 4.31
C VAL A 57 -0.25 2.46 5.48
N SER A 58 0.92 2.06 5.95
CA SER A 58 1.60 2.67 7.08
C SER A 58 2.75 3.59 6.63
N MET A 59 3.26 4.39 7.57
CA MET A 59 4.47 5.18 7.31
C MET A 59 5.68 4.30 6.99
N ALA A 60 5.75 3.08 7.53
CA ALA A 60 6.83 2.14 7.23
C ALA A 60 6.82 1.72 5.75
N ASP A 61 5.63 1.61 5.14
CA ASP A 61 5.49 1.32 3.71
C ASP A 61 5.99 2.48 2.85
N MET A 62 5.67 3.73 3.26
CA MET A 62 6.16 4.93 2.60
C MET A 62 7.69 5.05 2.67
N LEU A 63 8.28 4.81 3.85
CA LEU A 63 9.73 4.83 4.05
C LEU A 63 10.43 3.74 3.22
N ARG A 64 9.87 2.53 3.18
CA ARG A 64 10.40 1.44 2.35
C ARG A 64 10.35 1.78 0.86
N SER A 65 9.25 2.36 0.43
CA SER A 65 9.07 2.80 -0.97
C SER A 65 10.11 3.87 -1.33
N LEU A 66 10.23 4.91 -0.49
CA LEU A 66 11.21 5.98 -0.65
C LEU A 66 12.65 5.45 -0.72
N ALA A 67 13.03 4.51 0.14
CA ALA A 67 14.37 3.94 0.16
C ALA A 67 14.74 3.19 -1.14
N SER A 68 13.74 2.66 -1.85
CA SER A 68 13.93 1.92 -3.11
C SER A 68 13.82 2.79 -4.37
N THR A 69 13.31 4.02 -4.24
CA THR A 69 13.10 4.94 -5.37
C THR A 69 14.24 5.96 -5.43
N LYS A 70 14.97 5.97 -6.55
CA LYS A 70 16.03 6.97 -6.79
C LYS A 70 15.43 8.27 -7.38
N PRO A 71 15.98 9.44 -7.02
CA PRO A 71 15.65 10.69 -7.71
C PRO A 71 15.93 10.59 -9.21
N THR A 72 15.01 11.08 -10.04
CA THR A 72 15.12 11.03 -11.50
C THR A 72 15.77 12.27 -12.11
N VAL A 73 15.69 13.41 -11.40
CA VAL A 73 16.26 14.68 -11.84
C VAL A 73 17.60 14.88 -11.15
N ASN A 74 18.64 15.13 -11.94
CA ASN A 74 19.97 15.46 -11.43
C ASN A 74 20.21 16.98 -11.49
N GLU A 75 21.34 17.42 -10.92
CA GLU A 75 21.70 18.83 -10.84
C GLU A 75 21.92 19.47 -12.22
N GLN A 76 22.45 18.72 -13.19
CA GLN A 76 22.70 19.21 -14.56
C GLN A 76 21.39 19.50 -15.31
N ASP A 77 20.34 18.73 -15.04
CA ASP A 77 19.01 18.99 -15.59
C ASP A 77 18.46 20.32 -15.05
N LEU A 78 18.67 20.59 -13.75
CA LEU A 78 18.26 21.84 -13.11
C LEU A 78 19.04 23.05 -13.64
N GLU A 79 20.33 22.90 -13.94
CA GLU A 79 21.15 23.98 -14.53
C GLU A 79 20.62 24.40 -15.91
N LYS A 80 20.28 23.43 -16.77
CA LYS A 80 19.71 23.71 -18.10
C LYS A 80 18.38 24.43 -18.00
N LEU A 81 17.50 23.98 -17.11
CA LEU A 81 16.21 24.62 -16.86
C LEU A 81 16.39 26.04 -16.34
N THR A 82 17.31 26.23 -15.39
CA THR A 82 17.63 27.56 -14.83
C THR A 82 18.17 28.50 -15.90
N LYS A 83 19.04 28.02 -16.80
CA LYS A 83 19.57 28.81 -17.91
C LYS A 83 18.46 29.24 -18.85
N PHE A 84 17.60 28.30 -19.28
CA PHE A 84 16.45 28.61 -20.12
C PHE A 84 15.56 29.68 -19.50
N THR A 85 15.19 29.54 -18.22
CA THR A 85 14.38 30.53 -17.52
C THR A 85 15.04 31.91 -17.46
N LYS A 86 16.38 31.98 -17.28
CA LYS A 86 17.12 33.26 -17.28
C LYS A 86 17.17 33.92 -18.65
N ASP A 87 17.32 33.14 -19.71
CA ASP A 87 17.51 33.64 -21.07
C ASP A 87 16.18 34.13 -21.70
N PHE A 88 15.04 33.53 -21.31
CA PHE A 88 13.74 33.74 -21.97
C PHE A 88 12.64 34.33 -21.06
N GLY A 89 12.74 34.20 -19.74
CA GLY A 89 11.74 34.73 -18.81
C GLY A 89 10.37 34.04 -18.95
N GLN A 90 9.27 34.80 -18.80
CA GLN A 90 7.91 34.29 -18.91
C GLN A 90 7.32 34.37 -20.33
N GLU A 91 7.88 35.22 -21.19
CA GLU A 91 7.32 35.52 -22.52
C GLU A 91 8.14 34.91 -23.67
N GLY A 92 9.17 34.12 -23.37
CA GLY A 92 10.04 33.52 -24.38
C GLY A 92 9.71 32.09 -24.76
#